data_AF-A0A7Y6EHU2-F1
#
_entry.id   AF-A0A7Y6EHU2-F1
#
_cell.length_a   1.000
_cell.length_b   1.000
_cell.length_c   1.000
_cell.angle_alpha   90.00
_cell.angle_beta   90.00
_cell.angle_gamma   90.00
#
_symmetry.space_group_name_H-M   'P 1'
#
loop_
_entity.id
_entity.type
_entity.pdbx_description
1 polymer ?
#
loop_
_entity_poly.entity_id
_entity_poly.type
_entity_poly.pdbx_seq_one_letter_code
_entity_poly.pdbx_strand_id
1 'polypeptide(L)'
;MKSSRITKGPSERANRRLVALSGAVGGVVGLAMAIVAILSTPAGVKPSASHMWTAPLPLWFAILMAVIWGVVVPIISWRWHRVVDEHESRAYRDGALAAFYVVGLGAPVWWFLWRGGVLPALQVEWVYGALMATCGIVWMWRKYV
;
A
#
# COMPACT_ATOMS: atom_id res chain seq x y z
N MET A 1 -6.60 -36.62 24.07
CA MET A 1 -5.48 -35.92 23.39
C MET A 1 -5.58 -34.43 23.72
N LYS A 2 -4.81 -33.91 24.70
CA LYS A 2 -4.84 -32.48 25.07
C LYS A 2 -3.96 -31.72 24.06
N SER A 3 -4.59 -30.93 23.20
CA SER A 3 -3.91 -29.95 22.34
C SER A 3 -3.17 -28.96 23.25
N SER A 4 -1.84 -29.08 23.30
CA SER A 4 -1.00 -28.10 23.97
C SER A 4 -1.17 -26.78 23.20
N ARG A 5 -1.73 -25.75 23.86
CA ARG A 5 -1.73 -24.40 23.29
C ARG A 5 -0.28 -23.97 23.16
N ILE A 6 0.28 -24.08 21.95
CA ILE A 6 1.57 -23.50 21.63
C ILE A 6 1.46 -22.03 21.97
N THR A 7 2.10 -21.62 23.07
CA THR A 7 2.16 -20.24 23.49
C THR A 7 2.99 -19.49 22.45
N LYS A 8 2.30 -18.80 21.55
CA LYS A 8 2.92 -17.99 20.49
C LYS A 8 4.05 -17.16 21.07
N GLY A 9 5.23 -17.30 20.45
CA GLY A 9 6.46 -16.66 20.89
C GLY A 9 6.34 -15.13 20.93
N PRO A 10 7.20 -14.43 21.70
CA PRO A 10 7.18 -12.97 21.80
C PRO A 10 7.27 -12.27 20.42
N SER A 11 8.04 -12.83 19.50
CA SER A 11 8.23 -12.34 18.13
C SER A 11 6.93 -12.36 17.30
N GLU A 12 6.11 -13.41 17.44
CA GLU A 12 4.86 -13.53 16.69
C GLU A 12 3.82 -12.49 17.13
N ARG A 13 3.81 -12.14 18.44
CA ARG A 13 2.94 -11.08 18.98
C ARG A 13 3.40 -9.70 18.55
N ALA A 14 4.71 -9.44 18.56
CA ALA A 14 5.28 -8.19 18.07
C ALA A 14 4.95 -7.98 16.59
N ASN A 15 5.11 -9.02 15.77
CA ASN A 15 4.75 -8.97 14.36
C ASN A 15 3.25 -8.71 14.13
N ARG A 16 2.34 -9.40 14.84
CA ARG A 16 0.90 -9.11 14.74
C ARG A 16 0.56 -7.67 15.12
N ARG A 17 1.23 -7.12 16.14
CA ARG A 17 1.09 -5.71 16.51
C ARG A 17 1.57 -4.79 15.40
N LEU A 18 2.69 -5.09 14.75
CA LEU A 18 3.18 -4.32 13.60
C LEU A 18 2.18 -4.34 12.44
N VAL A 19 1.63 -5.51 12.08
CA VAL A 19 0.61 -5.60 11.02
C VAL A 19 -0.65 -4.80 11.39
N ALA A 20 -1.11 -4.91 12.63
CA ALA A 20 -2.25 -4.14 13.11
C ALA A 20 -1.98 -2.63 13.12
N LEU A 21 -0.78 -2.21 13.53
CA LEU A 21 -0.36 -0.82 13.51
C LEU A 21 -0.24 -0.27 12.09
N SER A 22 0.38 -1.01 11.16
CA SER A 22 0.45 -0.64 9.75
C SER A 22 -0.94 -0.53 9.13
N GLY A 23 -1.84 -1.46 9.45
CA GLY A 23 -3.25 -1.39 9.05
C GLY A 23 -3.98 -0.18 9.64
N ALA A 24 -3.74 0.14 10.92
CA ALA A 24 -4.31 1.30 11.57
C ALA A 24 -3.80 2.62 10.97
N VAL A 25 -2.50 2.73 10.69
CA VAL A 25 -1.90 3.90 10.03
C VAL A 25 -2.50 4.06 8.63
N GLY A 26 -2.57 2.98 7.84
CA GLY A 26 -3.22 3.01 6.53
C GLY A 26 -4.69 3.43 6.62
N GLY A 27 -5.43 2.93 7.61
CA GLY A 27 -6.81 3.32 7.89
C GLY A 27 -6.96 4.80 8.26
N VAL A 28 -6.06 5.33 9.11
CA VAL A 28 -6.04 6.76 9.49
C VAL A 28 -5.76 7.64 8.28
N VAL A 29 -4.78 7.28 7.45
CA VAL A 29 -4.46 8.02 6.22
C VAL A 29 -5.65 7.98 5.26
N GLY A 30 -6.27 6.81 5.05
CA GLY A 30 -7.44 6.66 4.19
C GLY A 30 -8.66 7.47 4.71
N LEU A 31 -8.90 7.47 6.01
CA LEU A 31 -9.95 8.27 6.63
C LEU A 31 -9.67 9.77 6.49
N ALA A 32 -8.43 10.21 6.74
CA ALA A 32 -8.03 11.60 6.58
C ALA A 32 -8.22 12.07 5.12
N MET A 33 -7.80 11.25 4.14
CA MET A 33 -8.06 11.49 2.72
C MET A 33 -9.54 11.66 2.42
N ALA A 34 -10.39 10.76 2.92
CA ALA A 34 -11.84 10.82 2.72
C ALA A 34 -12.45 12.09 3.30
N ILE A 35 -12.07 12.46 4.52
CA ILE A 35 -12.55 13.69 5.18
C ILE A 35 -12.12 14.91 4.38
N VAL A 36 -10.83 15.01 4.02
CA VAL A 36 -10.29 16.14 3.25
C VAL A 36 -10.97 16.27 1.89
N ALA A 37 -11.22 15.16 1.19
CA ALA A 37 -11.92 15.16 -0.08
C ALA A 37 -13.37 15.68 0.05
N ILE A 38 -14.10 15.25 1.09
CA ILE A 38 -15.46 15.73 1.37
C ILE A 38 -15.45 17.23 1.66
N LEU A 39 -14.54 17.69 2.53
CA LEU A 39 -14.45 19.11 2.91
C LEU A 39 -14.00 20.02 1.77
N SER A 40 -13.26 19.48 0.80
CA SER A 40 -12.77 20.23 -0.37
C SER A 40 -13.74 20.21 -1.54
N THR A 41 -14.82 19.43 -1.47
CA THR A 41 -15.82 19.34 -2.54
C THR A 41 -16.70 20.61 -2.54
N PRO A 42 -16.81 21.33 -3.66
CA PRO A 42 -17.66 22.53 -3.74
C PRO A 42 -19.13 22.23 -3.46
N ALA A 43 -19.83 23.20 -2.83
CA ALA A 43 -21.25 23.07 -2.53
C ALA A 43 -22.07 22.80 -3.80
N GLY A 44 -22.90 21.74 -3.77
CA GLY A 44 -23.75 21.33 -4.89
C GLY A 44 -23.18 20.21 -5.77
N VAL A 45 -21.90 19.84 -5.59
CA VAL A 45 -21.31 18.68 -6.29
C VAL A 45 -21.55 17.42 -5.46
N LYS A 46 -22.22 16.42 -6.03
CA LYS A 46 -22.38 15.11 -5.38
C LYS A 46 -21.02 14.39 -5.36
N PRO A 47 -20.50 13.98 -4.19
CA PRO A 47 -19.29 13.18 -4.13
C PRO A 47 -19.50 11.85 -4.85
N SER A 48 -18.71 11.56 -5.88
CA SER A 48 -18.62 10.23 -6.46
C SER A 48 -17.42 9.48 -5.88
N ALA A 49 -17.44 8.15 -5.93
CA ALA A 49 -16.30 7.33 -5.51
C ALA A 49 -15.02 7.65 -6.31
N SER A 50 -15.15 7.98 -7.60
CA SER A 50 -14.03 8.43 -8.43
C SER A 50 -13.51 9.81 -8.02
N HIS A 51 -14.40 10.72 -7.60
CA HIS A 51 -14.03 12.05 -7.12
C HIS A 51 -13.17 11.97 -5.85
N MET A 52 -13.50 11.08 -4.91
CA MET A 52 -12.68 10.91 -3.69
C MET A 52 -11.24 10.45 -3.98
N TRP A 53 -11.02 9.77 -5.10
CA TRP A 53 -9.71 9.20 -5.45
C TRP A 53 -8.87 10.13 -6.35
N THR A 54 -9.51 11.04 -7.07
CA THR A 54 -8.87 11.88 -8.11
C THR A 54 -9.02 13.39 -7.88
N ALA A 55 -9.80 13.81 -6.89
CA ALA A 55 -9.97 15.22 -6.58
C ALA A 55 -8.64 15.86 -6.14
N PRO A 56 -8.40 17.13 -6.51
CA PRO A 56 -7.23 17.85 -6.04
C PRO A 56 -7.19 17.92 -4.51
N LEU A 57 -6.01 17.64 -3.95
CA LEU A 57 -5.79 17.79 -2.52
C LEU A 57 -5.45 19.25 -2.18
N PRO A 58 -5.89 19.77 -1.02
CA PRO A 58 -5.39 21.03 -0.49
C PRO A 58 -3.85 21.01 -0.36
N LEU A 59 -3.20 22.12 -0.72
CA LEU A 59 -1.74 22.20 -0.79
C LEU A 59 -1.04 21.74 0.51
N TRP A 60 -1.52 22.19 1.67
CA TRP A 60 -0.95 21.82 2.97
C TRP A 60 -0.98 20.31 3.20
N PHE A 61 -2.06 19.64 2.78
CA PHE A 61 -2.26 18.21 2.97
C PHE A 61 -1.41 17.42 1.98
N ALA A 62 -1.32 17.88 0.72
CA ALA A 62 -0.43 17.31 -0.28
C ALA A 62 1.04 17.37 0.18
N ILE A 63 1.50 18.51 0.73
CA ILE A 63 2.86 18.65 1.28
C ILE A 63 3.07 17.68 2.45
N LEU A 64 2.11 17.59 3.37
CA LEU A 64 2.18 16.65 4.49
C LEU A 64 2.33 15.20 4.02
N MET A 65 1.48 14.76 3.08
CA MET A 65 1.56 13.41 2.53
C MET A 65 2.86 13.17 1.77
N ALA A 66 3.35 14.16 1.02
CA ALA A 66 4.63 14.08 0.32
C ALA A 66 5.81 13.92 1.28
N VAL A 67 5.81 14.60 2.45
CA VAL A 67 6.84 14.41 3.48
C VAL A 67 6.72 13.02 4.13
N ILE A 68 5.50 12.57 4.43
CA ILE A 68 5.29 11.24 5.02
C ILE A 68 5.79 10.13 4.08
N TRP A 69 5.42 10.18 2.80
CA TRP A 69 5.84 9.18 1.82
C TRP A 69 7.27 9.36 1.31
N GLY A 70 7.74 10.59 1.12
CA GLY A 70 9.06 10.88 0.58
C GLY A 70 10.20 10.81 1.60
N VAL A 71 9.90 10.98 2.89
CA VAL A 71 10.91 11.05 3.96
C VAL A 71 10.64 10.03 5.05
N VAL A 72 9.46 10.06 5.67
CA VAL A 72 9.18 9.24 6.86
C VAL A 72 9.19 7.75 6.54
N VAL A 73 8.49 7.33 5.48
CA VAL A 73 8.46 5.91 5.09
C VAL A 73 9.82 5.37 4.68
N PRO A 74 10.61 6.03 3.83
CA PRO A 74 11.94 5.56 3.50
C PRO A 74 12.83 5.38 4.73
N ILE A 75 12.76 6.29 5.72
CA ILE A 75 13.50 6.16 6.97
C ILE A 75 13.03 4.93 7.76
N ILE A 76 11.72 4.72 7.90
CA ILE A 76 11.15 3.56 8.59
C ILE A 76 11.54 2.27 7.87
N SER A 77 11.38 2.20 6.56
CA SER A 77 11.73 1.03 5.74
C SER A 77 13.22 0.70 5.83
N TRP A 78 14.10 1.70 5.77
CA TRP A 78 15.54 1.50 5.94
C TRP A 78 15.88 0.95 7.32
N ARG A 79 15.27 1.48 8.38
CA ARG A 79 15.45 0.95 9.75
C ARG A 79 14.90 -0.46 9.88
N TRP A 80 13.75 -0.75 9.30
CA TRP A 80 13.13 -2.07 9.30
C TRP A 80 14.04 -3.13 8.68
N HIS A 81 14.66 -2.84 7.53
CA HIS A 81 15.62 -3.75 6.87
C HIS A 81 16.83 -4.11 7.73
N ARG A 82 17.19 -3.30 8.74
CA ARG A 82 18.31 -3.57 9.66
C ARG A 82 17.94 -4.50 10.81
N VAL A 83 16.65 -4.62 11.14
CA VAL A 83 16.16 -5.31 12.34
C VAL A 83 15.25 -6.49 12.01
N VAL A 84 14.85 -6.65 10.75
CA VAL A 84 13.96 -7.71 10.30
C VAL A 84 14.66 -9.08 10.32
N ASP A 85 13.94 -10.11 10.72
CA ASP A 85 14.40 -11.49 10.67
C ASP A 85 14.54 -11.99 9.22
N GLU A 86 15.45 -12.95 8.99
CA GLU A 86 15.73 -13.51 7.65
C GLU A 86 14.47 -14.07 6.96
N HIS A 87 13.57 -14.72 7.71
CA HIS A 87 12.33 -15.27 7.17
C HIS A 87 11.40 -14.17 6.64
N GLU A 88 11.27 -13.07 7.38
CA GLU A 88 10.42 -11.95 7.00
C GLU A 88 11.05 -11.10 5.89
N SER A 89 12.38 -10.98 5.89
CA SER A 89 13.14 -10.38 4.78
C SER A 89 12.93 -11.13 3.47
N ARG A 90 12.98 -12.47 3.49
CA ARG A 90 12.71 -13.30 2.29
C ARG A 90 11.28 -13.14 1.79
N ALA A 91 10.30 -13.22 2.68
CA ALA A 91 8.90 -13.03 2.30
C ALA A 91 8.65 -11.64 1.68
N TYR A 92 9.29 -10.60 2.22
CA TYR A 92 9.23 -9.25 1.66
C TYR A 92 9.90 -9.15 0.29
N ARG A 93 11.09 -9.74 0.13
CA ARG A 93 11.80 -9.76 -1.15
C ARG A 93 11.00 -10.48 -2.23
N ASP A 94 10.41 -11.62 -1.92
CA ASP A 94 9.56 -12.37 -2.84
C ASP A 94 8.34 -11.54 -3.26
N GLY A 95 7.70 -10.85 -2.31
CA GLY A 95 6.58 -9.94 -2.60
C GLY A 95 6.98 -8.75 -3.47
N ALA A 96 8.09 -8.10 -3.15
CA ALA A 96 8.62 -6.97 -3.92
C ALA A 96 9.01 -7.39 -5.34
N LEU A 97 9.63 -8.56 -5.50
CA LEU A 97 10.01 -9.10 -6.81
C LEU A 97 8.76 -9.45 -7.66
N ALA A 98 7.75 -10.07 -7.05
CA ALA A 98 6.50 -10.34 -7.74
C ALA A 98 5.80 -9.05 -8.19
N ALA A 99 5.75 -8.02 -7.32
CA ALA A 99 5.20 -6.73 -7.66
C ALA A 99 5.98 -6.02 -8.78
N PHE A 100 7.30 -6.13 -8.77
CA PHE A 100 8.16 -5.63 -9.84
C PHE A 100 7.83 -6.30 -11.18
N TYR A 101 7.60 -7.62 -11.23
CA TYR A 101 7.20 -8.29 -12.46
C TYR A 101 5.80 -7.88 -12.92
N VAL A 102 4.82 -7.81 -12.01
CA VAL A 102 3.45 -7.41 -12.34
C VAL A 102 3.42 -6.02 -12.96
N VAL A 103 4.08 -5.04 -12.33
CA VAL A 103 4.08 -3.66 -12.85
C VAL A 103 5.06 -3.47 -14.00
N GLY A 104 6.26 -4.05 -13.92
CA GLY A 104 7.31 -3.93 -14.92
C GLY A 104 6.92 -4.52 -16.27
N LEU A 105 6.09 -5.57 -16.28
CA LEU A 105 5.52 -6.14 -17.51
C LEU A 105 4.14 -5.55 -17.84
N GLY A 106 3.30 -5.36 -16.82
CA GLY A 106 1.93 -4.89 -17.00
C GLY A 106 1.84 -3.45 -17.51
N ALA A 107 2.67 -2.54 -17.02
CA ALA A 107 2.61 -1.12 -17.42
C ALA A 107 2.98 -0.92 -18.90
N PRO A 108 4.04 -1.52 -19.46
CA PRO A 108 4.30 -1.48 -20.89
C PRO A 108 3.16 -2.07 -21.74
N VAL A 109 2.62 -3.23 -21.35
CA VAL A 109 1.48 -3.85 -22.06
C VAL A 109 0.28 -2.91 -22.08
N TRP A 110 -0.07 -2.32 -20.92
CA TRP A 110 -1.16 -1.35 -20.83
C TRP A 110 -0.92 -0.13 -21.70
N TRP A 111 0.32 0.38 -21.71
CA TRP A 111 0.70 1.54 -22.51
C TRP A 111 0.49 1.28 -24.01
N PHE A 112 0.91 0.13 -24.53
CA PHE A 112 0.67 -0.23 -25.93
C PHE A 112 -0.82 -0.37 -26.26
N LEU A 113 -1.59 -1.02 -25.38
CA LEU A 113 -3.03 -1.17 -25.57
C LEU A 113 -3.78 0.16 -25.55
N TRP A 114 -3.35 1.11 -24.71
CA TRP A 114 -3.87 2.47 -24.73
C TRP A 114 -3.54 3.18 -26.05
N ARG A 115 -2.30 3.09 -26.52
CA ARG A 115 -1.88 3.68 -27.81
C ARG A 115 -2.56 3.04 -29.02
N GLY A 116 -3.03 1.79 -28.88
CA GLY A 116 -3.86 1.09 -29.86
C GLY A 116 -5.36 1.39 -29.76
N GLY A 117 -5.80 2.23 -28.82
CA GLY A 117 -7.21 2.59 -28.63
C GLY A 117 -8.06 1.54 -27.91
N VAL A 118 -7.44 0.53 -27.28
CA VAL A 118 -8.13 -0.58 -26.60
C VAL A 118 -8.42 -0.29 -25.14
N LEU A 119 -7.49 0.41 -24.46
CA LEU A 119 -7.59 0.73 -23.03
C LEU A 119 -7.56 2.25 -22.77
N PRO A 120 -8.07 2.72 -21.62
CA PRO A 120 -7.88 4.12 -21.22
C PRO A 120 -6.43 4.41 -20.84
N ALA A 121 -6.10 5.69 -20.74
CA ALA A 121 -4.80 6.15 -20.27
C ALA A 121 -4.46 5.56 -18.90
N LEU A 122 -3.22 5.07 -18.75
CA LEU A 122 -2.73 4.49 -17.52
C LEU A 122 -2.62 5.58 -16.44
N GLN A 123 -3.30 5.38 -15.31
CA GLN A 123 -3.25 6.29 -14.17
C GLN A 123 -2.26 5.74 -13.14
N VAL A 124 -1.48 6.63 -12.51
CA VAL A 124 -0.37 6.27 -11.60
C VAL A 124 -0.89 5.52 -10.37
N GLU A 125 -2.10 5.86 -9.93
CA GLU A 125 -2.78 5.29 -8.79
C GLU A 125 -3.06 3.79 -8.98
N TRP A 126 -3.42 3.36 -10.20
CA TRP A 126 -3.63 1.96 -10.53
C TRP A 126 -2.33 1.18 -10.53
N VAL A 127 -1.25 1.78 -11.04
CA VAL A 127 0.08 1.18 -11.04
C VAL A 127 0.58 0.99 -9.61
N TYR A 128 0.47 2.03 -8.78
CA TYR A 128 0.85 1.96 -7.38
C TYR A 128 -0.04 0.98 -6.59
N GLY A 129 -1.35 0.97 -6.85
CA GLY A 129 -2.30 0.03 -6.26
C GLY A 129 -1.96 -1.43 -6.59
N ALA A 130 -1.64 -1.73 -7.86
CA ALA A 130 -1.20 -3.05 -8.28
C ALA A 130 0.11 -3.46 -7.59
N LEU A 131 1.09 -2.56 -7.53
CA LEU A 131 2.35 -2.79 -6.82
C LEU A 131 2.13 -3.19 -5.36
N MET A 132 1.34 -2.39 -4.63
CA MET A 132 1.06 -2.62 -3.22
C MET A 132 0.23 -3.89 -2.99
N ALA A 133 -0.78 -4.14 -3.83
CA ALA A 133 -1.61 -5.33 -3.75
C ALA A 133 -0.81 -6.60 -3.99
N THR A 134 -0.02 -6.67 -5.07
CA THR A 134 0.82 -7.84 -5.36
C THR A 134 1.85 -8.06 -4.28
N CYS A 135 2.54 -7.01 -3.84
CA CYS A 135 3.52 -7.11 -2.77
C CYS A 135 2.89 -7.65 -1.48
N GLY A 136 1.72 -7.10 -1.09
CA GLY A 136 1.00 -7.52 0.10
C GLY A 136 0.48 -8.96 0.02
N ILE A 137 -0.14 -9.35 -1.10
CA ILE A 137 -0.68 -10.70 -1.30
C ILE A 137 0.44 -11.74 -1.23
N VAL A 138 1.52 -11.54 -1.97
CA VAL A 138 2.63 -12.51 -2.01
C VAL A 138 3.36 -12.53 -0.67
N TRP A 139 3.58 -11.39 -0.03
CA TRP A 139 4.16 -11.35 1.31
C TRP A 139 3.29 -12.10 2.33
N MET A 140 1.96 -11.90 2.32
CA MET A 140 1.04 -12.62 3.21
C MET A 140 1.10 -14.13 2.93
N TRP A 141 1.09 -14.52 1.65
CA TRP A 141 1.17 -15.92 1.27
C TRP A 141 2.46 -16.57 1.78
N ARG A 142 3.62 -15.97 1.51
CA ARG A 142 4.94 -16.50 1.91
C ARG A 142 5.17 -16.47 3.42
N LYS A 143 4.43 -15.64 4.14
CA LYS A 143 4.55 -15.49 5.60
C LYS A 143 3.67 -16.45 6.38
N TYR A 144 2.51 -16.83 5.85
CA TYR A 144 1.50 -17.60 6.57
C TYR A 144 1.26 -19.01 6.04
N VAL A 145 1.75 -19.34 4.84
CA VAL A 145 1.65 -20.68 4.21
C VAL A 145 3.05 -21.25 4.06
#